data_AF-A0A6P2BES3-F1
#
_entry.id   AF-A0A6P2BES3-F1
#
_cell.length_a   1.000
_cell.length_b   1.000
_cell.length_c   1.000
_cell.angle_alpha   90.00
_cell.angle_beta   90.00
_cell.angle_gamma   90.00
#
_symmetry.space_group_name_H-M   'P 1'
#
loop_
_entity.id
_entity.type
_entity.pdbx_description
1 polymer ?
#
loop_
_entity_poly.entity_id
_entity_poly.type
_entity_poly.pdbx_seq_one_letter_code
_entity_poly.pdbx_strand_id
1 'polypeptide(L)'
;MTITLVFLAALLAFFLGWILSRTVNVEPWVADGGTLNDRLPEILTTPRVALAIFLAVASSLFALSISAYHMRMEFGHDWLALPSPVLLWVNTAILVLGSLALQWSWNAARRDDAVGLRRWLYVGGGLTGAFVVGQILVWRDLNAGGYYMTANPANAFFYFLTSLHALHLLGGLVAWMRVVKRERDGASPEAMCSGVELCTIYWHYLLVIWFILFALLLTT
;
A
#
# COMPACT_ATOMS: atom_id res chain seq x y z
N MET A 1 15.15 -1.04 -20.18
CA MET A 1 13.91 -0.39 -20.71
C MET A 1 12.67 -1.30 -20.95
N THR A 2 12.79 -2.51 -21.51
CA THR A 2 11.62 -3.37 -21.82
C THR A 2 10.90 -3.93 -20.58
N ILE A 3 11.65 -4.33 -19.56
CA ILE A 3 11.08 -4.88 -18.31
C ILE A 3 10.26 -3.82 -17.57
N THR A 4 10.73 -2.58 -17.54
CA THR A 4 10.05 -1.45 -16.87
C THR A 4 8.78 -1.03 -17.61
N LEU A 5 8.79 -1.08 -18.95
CA LEU A 5 7.59 -0.85 -19.77
C LEU A 5 6.57 -1.99 -19.63
N VAL A 6 7.02 -3.25 -19.59
CA VAL A 6 6.15 -4.40 -19.35
C VAL A 6 5.56 -4.35 -17.94
N PHE A 7 6.34 -3.95 -16.95
CA PHE A 7 5.89 -3.77 -15.58
C PHE A 7 4.87 -2.65 -15.45
N LEU A 8 5.15 -1.47 -16.02
CA LEU A 8 4.21 -0.34 -16.10
C LEU A 8 2.92 -0.74 -16.83
N ALA A 9 3.05 -1.45 -17.96
CA ALA A 9 1.92 -1.93 -18.74
C ALA A 9 1.12 -2.99 -18.01
N ALA A 10 1.74 -3.88 -17.23
CA ALA A 10 1.06 -4.88 -16.42
C ALA A 10 0.31 -4.24 -15.25
N LEU A 11 0.90 -3.23 -14.59
CA LEU A 11 0.26 -2.50 -13.50
C LEU A 11 -0.90 -1.64 -14.01
N LEU A 12 -0.70 -0.96 -15.15
CA LEU A 12 -1.77 -0.24 -15.85
C LEU A 12 -2.85 -1.19 -16.33
N ALA A 13 -2.52 -2.33 -16.95
CA ALA A 13 -3.49 -3.31 -17.43
C ALA A 13 -4.25 -3.96 -16.28
N PHE A 14 -3.61 -4.21 -15.14
CA PHE A 14 -4.28 -4.69 -13.94
C PHE A 14 -5.26 -3.64 -13.41
N PHE A 15 -4.84 -2.37 -13.33
CA PHE A 15 -5.66 -1.29 -12.81
C PHE A 15 -6.81 -0.91 -13.76
N LEU A 16 -6.53 -0.74 -15.06
CA LEU A 16 -7.51 -0.52 -16.11
C LEU A 16 -8.43 -1.72 -16.26
N GLY A 17 -7.92 -2.96 -16.20
CA GLY A 17 -8.72 -4.17 -16.26
C GLY A 17 -9.64 -4.32 -15.05
N TRP A 18 -9.15 -3.98 -13.85
CA TRP A 18 -9.97 -3.94 -12.64
C TRP A 18 -11.09 -2.89 -12.73
N ILE A 19 -10.82 -1.73 -13.31
CA ILE A 19 -11.84 -0.69 -13.55
C ILE A 19 -12.83 -1.12 -14.66
N LEU A 20 -12.34 -1.59 -15.81
CA LEU A 20 -13.14 -1.92 -16.99
C LEU A 20 -14.01 -3.16 -16.77
N SER A 21 -13.49 -4.21 -16.13
CA SER A 21 -14.29 -5.40 -15.79
C SER A 21 -15.48 -5.09 -14.87
N ARG A 22 -15.41 -3.97 -14.13
CA ARG A 22 -16.46 -3.53 -13.19
C ARG A 22 -17.44 -2.54 -13.81
N THR A 23 -17.09 -1.87 -14.92
CA THR A 23 -18.01 -0.99 -15.67
C THR A 23 -18.78 -1.74 -16.76
N VAL A 24 -18.19 -2.78 -17.35
CA VAL A 24 -18.82 -3.55 -18.44
C VAL A 24 -19.90 -4.50 -17.92
N ASN A 25 -19.89 -4.85 -16.63
CA ASN A 25 -20.85 -5.79 -16.03
C ASN A 25 -22.05 -5.10 -15.33
N VAL A 26 -22.28 -3.82 -15.63
CA VAL A 26 -23.49 -3.11 -15.21
C VAL A 26 -24.46 -3.17 -16.39
N GLU A 27 -25.65 -3.72 -16.21
CA GLU A 27 -26.71 -3.74 -17.23
C GLU A 27 -27.53 -2.43 -17.14
N PRO A 28 -27.22 -1.36 -17.90
CA PRO A 28 -27.87 -0.05 -17.74
C PRO A 28 -29.36 -0.04 -18.12
N TRP A 29 -29.85 -1.12 -18.73
CA TRP A 29 -31.24 -1.27 -19.19
C TRP A 29 -32.17 -1.93 -18.17
N VAL A 30 -31.66 -2.40 -17.02
CA VAL A 30 -32.50 -2.91 -15.91
C VAL A 30 -32.95 -1.71 -15.08
N ALA A 31 -34.21 -1.31 -15.26
CA ALA A 31 -34.80 -0.18 -14.55
C ALA A 31 -35.27 -0.59 -13.14
N ASP A 32 -34.39 -0.57 -12.15
CA ASP A 32 -34.80 -0.66 -10.75
C ASP A 32 -35.33 0.70 -10.26
N GLY A 33 -36.57 0.72 -9.76
CA GLY A 33 -37.32 1.91 -9.35
C GLY A 33 -36.84 2.62 -8.07
N GLY A 34 -35.56 2.48 -7.70
CA GLY A 34 -34.97 3.06 -6.48
C GLY A 34 -34.71 4.57 -6.57
N THR A 35 -34.50 5.21 -5.41
CA THR A 35 -34.16 6.64 -5.31
C THR A 35 -32.75 6.91 -5.85
N LEU A 36 -32.40 8.14 -6.25
CA LEU A 36 -31.06 8.48 -6.79
C LEU A 36 -29.88 8.05 -5.89
N ASN A 37 -30.10 7.92 -4.58
CA ASN A 37 -29.11 7.44 -3.62
C ASN A 37 -28.95 5.91 -3.65
N ASP A 38 -30.02 5.18 -4.00
CA ASP A 38 -30.02 3.72 -4.23
C ASP A 38 -29.48 3.35 -5.64
N ARG A 39 -29.40 4.33 -6.56
CA ARG A 39 -28.99 4.15 -7.96
C ARG A 39 -27.49 4.23 -8.21
N LEU A 40 -26.71 4.77 -7.27
CA LEU A 40 -25.25 4.79 -7.43
C LEU A 40 -24.73 3.40 -7.08
N PRO A 41 -24.04 2.70 -8.00
CA PRO A 41 -23.31 1.49 -7.66
C PRO A 41 -22.47 1.76 -6.41
N GLU A 42 -22.39 0.82 -5.46
CA GLU A 42 -21.63 0.97 -4.20
C GLU A 42 -20.20 1.55 -4.42
N ILE A 43 -19.67 1.29 -5.60
CA ILE A 43 -18.40 1.72 -6.19
C ILE A 43 -18.26 3.25 -6.40
N LEU A 44 -19.36 4.00 -6.58
CA LEU A 44 -19.37 5.46 -6.80
C LEU A 44 -19.48 6.27 -5.50
N THR A 45 -19.39 5.61 -4.34
CA THR A 45 -19.30 6.34 -3.07
C THR A 45 -18.06 7.23 -3.05
N THR A 46 -18.22 8.47 -2.60
CA THR A 46 -17.15 9.48 -2.57
C THR A 46 -15.84 8.96 -1.97
N PRO A 47 -15.83 8.19 -0.86
CA PRO A 47 -14.60 7.66 -0.28
C PRO A 47 -13.88 6.63 -1.17
N ARG A 48 -14.62 5.76 -1.88
CA ARG A 48 -14.03 4.73 -2.74
C ARG A 48 -13.41 5.34 -4.00
N VAL A 49 -14.09 6.31 -4.61
CA VAL A 49 -13.56 7.06 -5.77
C VAL A 49 -12.31 7.85 -5.37
N ALA A 50 -12.35 8.55 -4.24
CA ALA A 50 -11.20 9.29 -3.73
C ALA A 50 -9.99 8.37 -3.49
N LEU A 51 -10.22 7.19 -2.88
CA LEU A 51 -9.18 6.19 -2.69
C LEU A 51 -8.63 5.69 -4.03
N ALA A 52 -9.48 5.36 -5.00
CA ALA A 52 -9.05 4.87 -6.31
C ALA A 52 -8.17 5.89 -7.05
N ILE A 53 -8.57 7.17 -7.07
CA ILE A 53 -7.77 8.25 -7.67
C ILE A 53 -6.44 8.39 -6.94
N PHE A 54 -6.43 8.37 -5.61
CA PHE A 54 -5.21 8.43 -4.81
C PHE A 54 -4.26 7.27 -5.12
N LEU A 55 -4.77 6.05 -5.21
CA LEU A 55 -4.01 4.86 -5.58
C LEU A 55 -3.43 4.97 -7.00
N ALA A 56 -4.17 5.54 -7.95
CA ALA A 56 -3.69 5.76 -9.32
C ALA A 56 -2.53 6.76 -9.38
N VAL A 57 -2.64 7.86 -8.62
CA VAL A 57 -1.57 8.87 -8.52
C VAL A 57 -0.33 8.28 -7.84
N ALA A 58 -0.51 7.58 -6.73
CA ALA A 58 0.59 6.90 -6.02
C ALA A 58 1.28 5.87 -6.93
N SER A 59 0.50 5.10 -7.70
CA SER A 59 1.04 4.11 -8.64
C SER A 59 1.88 4.77 -9.73
N SER A 60 1.40 5.86 -10.32
CA SER A 60 2.16 6.64 -11.30
C SER A 60 3.47 7.17 -10.72
N LEU A 61 3.43 7.67 -9.48
CA LEU A 61 4.61 8.18 -8.79
C LEU A 61 5.67 7.08 -8.57
N PHE A 62 5.27 5.93 -8.01
CA PHE A 62 6.19 4.79 -7.81
C PHE A 62 6.72 4.26 -9.14
N ALA A 63 5.86 4.14 -10.15
CA ALA A 63 6.24 3.67 -11.47
C ALA A 63 7.30 4.56 -12.14
N LEU A 64 7.10 5.88 -12.14
CA LEU A 64 8.07 6.83 -12.69
C LEU A 64 9.40 6.80 -11.91
N SER A 65 9.34 6.64 -10.59
CA SER A 65 10.53 6.53 -9.74
C SER A 65 11.32 5.24 -10.02
N ILE A 66 10.63 4.12 -10.21
CA ILE A 66 11.23 2.83 -10.62
C ILE A 66 11.81 2.92 -12.03
N SER A 67 11.15 3.64 -12.94
CA SER A 67 11.69 3.91 -14.28
C SER A 67 13.01 4.67 -14.21
N ALA A 68 13.07 5.74 -13.42
CA ALA A 68 14.29 6.51 -13.20
C ALA A 68 15.42 5.67 -12.57
N TYR A 69 15.08 4.78 -11.63
CA TYR A 69 16.02 3.81 -11.04
C TYR A 69 16.66 2.94 -12.12
N HIS A 70 15.85 2.28 -12.95
CA HIS A 70 16.35 1.40 -14.00
C HIS A 70 17.20 2.15 -15.03
N MET A 71 16.78 3.34 -15.45
CA MET A 71 17.58 4.17 -16.35
C MET A 71 18.94 4.49 -15.73
N ARG A 72 18.99 4.93 -14.48
CA ARG A 72 20.27 5.28 -13.84
C ARG A 72 21.18 4.06 -13.65
N MET A 73 20.60 2.90 -13.38
CA MET A 73 21.33 1.63 -13.25
C MET A 73 21.89 1.13 -14.59
N GLU A 74 21.13 1.23 -15.69
CA GLU A 74 21.57 0.80 -17.03
C GLU A 74 22.69 1.68 -17.61
N PHE A 75 22.71 2.99 -17.30
CA PHE A 75 23.67 3.95 -17.87
C PHE A 75 24.83 4.33 -16.93
N GLY A 76 24.83 3.87 -15.68
CA GLY A 76 25.79 4.22 -14.65
C GLY A 76 26.92 3.21 -14.48
N HIS A 77 28.17 3.58 -14.80
CA HIS A 77 29.35 2.75 -14.51
C HIS A 77 29.74 2.71 -13.01
N ASP A 78 29.08 3.53 -12.18
CA ASP A 78 29.31 3.75 -10.75
C ASP A 78 28.29 3.04 -9.85
N TRP A 79 27.56 2.04 -10.38
CA TRP A 79 26.55 1.31 -9.63
C TRP A 79 27.18 0.31 -8.66
N LEU A 80 27.00 0.54 -7.36
CA LEU A 80 27.44 -0.34 -6.29
C LEU A 80 26.22 -0.86 -5.54
N ALA A 81 26.00 -2.18 -5.63
CA ALA A 81 24.90 -2.85 -4.96
C ALA A 81 24.98 -2.67 -3.43
N LEU A 82 23.82 -2.46 -2.81
CA LEU A 82 23.69 -2.42 -1.36
C LEU A 82 23.74 -3.85 -0.81
N PRO A 83 24.46 -4.10 0.30
CA PRO A 83 24.34 -5.36 0.99
C PRO A 83 22.91 -5.55 1.49
N SER A 84 22.34 -6.74 1.29
CA SER A 84 20.97 -7.04 1.74
C SER A 84 20.95 -7.31 3.25
N PRO A 85 20.37 -6.41 4.07
CA PRO A 85 20.30 -6.60 5.51
C PRO A 85 19.26 -7.68 5.84
N VAL A 86 19.61 -8.63 6.71
CA VAL A 86 18.65 -9.64 7.23
C VAL A 86 17.42 -8.96 7.86
N LEU A 87 17.62 -7.77 8.43
CA LEU A 87 16.55 -6.96 9.01
C LEU A 87 15.45 -6.57 8.00
N LEU A 88 15.76 -6.43 6.71
CA LEU A 88 14.74 -6.17 5.67
C LEU A 88 13.76 -7.35 5.53
N TRP A 89 14.22 -8.59 5.65
CA TRP A 89 13.34 -9.77 5.58
C TRP A 89 12.36 -9.82 6.75
N VAL A 90 12.87 -9.56 7.96
CA VAL A 90 12.03 -9.46 9.16
C VAL A 90 11.01 -8.33 9.00
N ASN A 91 11.42 -7.19 8.45
CA ASN A 91 10.53 -6.06 8.23
C ASN A 91 9.40 -6.41 7.24
N THR A 92 9.75 -7.06 6.12
CA THR A 92 8.77 -7.55 5.14
C THR A 92 7.77 -8.53 5.76
N ALA A 93 8.23 -9.47 6.60
CA ALA A 93 7.34 -10.40 7.29
C ALA A 93 6.36 -9.67 8.23
N ILE A 94 6.82 -8.65 8.96
CA ILE A 94 5.97 -7.81 9.82
C ILE A 94 4.88 -7.10 8.99
N LEU A 95 5.23 -6.55 7.83
CA LEU A 95 4.27 -5.86 6.96
C LEU A 95 3.20 -6.82 6.41
N VAL A 96 3.62 -8.02 5.99
CA VAL A 96 2.69 -9.08 5.54
C VAL A 96 1.71 -9.44 6.65
N LEU A 97 2.21 -9.68 7.87
CA LEU A 97 1.36 -9.99 9.02
C LEU A 97 0.41 -8.82 9.35
N GLY A 98 0.86 -7.57 9.22
CA GLY A 98 0.03 -6.38 9.43
C GLY A 98 -1.11 -6.28 8.42
N SER A 99 -0.84 -6.58 7.15
CA SER A 99 -1.84 -6.63 6.08
C SER A 99 -2.86 -7.76 6.32
N LEU A 100 -2.41 -8.96 6.71
CA LEU A 100 -3.31 -10.07 7.06
C LEU A 100 -4.17 -9.76 8.29
N ALA A 101 -3.60 -9.07 9.29
CA ALA A 101 -4.37 -8.63 10.45
C ALA A 101 -5.50 -7.67 10.05
N LEU A 102 -5.25 -6.70 9.17
CA LEU A 102 -6.32 -5.81 8.69
C LEU A 102 -7.37 -6.56 7.87
N GLN A 103 -6.97 -7.54 7.06
CA GLN A 103 -7.91 -8.43 6.37
C GLN A 103 -8.83 -9.17 7.36
N TRP A 104 -8.28 -9.69 8.46
CA TRP A 104 -9.09 -10.32 9.51
C TRP A 104 -9.98 -9.32 10.24
N SER A 105 -9.52 -8.08 10.43
CA SER A 105 -10.35 -7.00 10.98
C SER A 105 -11.57 -6.73 10.10
N TRP A 106 -11.40 -6.67 8.78
CA TRP A 106 -12.52 -6.47 7.85
C TRP A 106 -13.49 -7.67 7.85
N ASN A 107 -12.95 -8.89 7.87
CA ASN A 107 -13.78 -10.11 7.97
C ASN A 107 -14.59 -10.15 9.28
N ALA A 108 -14.03 -9.69 10.39
CA ALA A 108 -14.74 -9.58 11.66
C ALA A 108 -15.83 -8.51 11.62
N ALA A 109 -15.57 -7.36 10.97
CA ALA A 109 -16.59 -6.32 10.74
C ALA A 109 -17.82 -6.87 10.01
N ARG A 110 -17.60 -7.68 8.97
CA ARG A 110 -18.66 -8.31 8.17
C ARG A 110 -19.47 -9.37 8.92
N ARG A 111 -18.94 -9.90 10.01
CA ARG A 111 -19.59 -10.89 10.88
C ARG A 111 -20.21 -10.26 12.13
N ASP A 112 -20.21 -8.93 12.21
CA ASP A 112 -20.62 -8.16 13.39
C ASP A 112 -19.86 -8.54 14.69
N ASP A 113 -18.63 -9.05 14.56
CA ASP A 113 -17.77 -9.40 15.68
C ASP A 113 -16.93 -8.18 16.10
N ALA A 114 -17.46 -7.42 17.05
CA ALA A 114 -16.81 -6.22 17.59
C ALA A 114 -15.46 -6.52 18.29
N VAL A 115 -15.32 -7.68 18.94
CA VAL A 115 -14.11 -8.05 19.67
C VAL A 115 -13.00 -8.42 18.69
N GLY A 116 -13.32 -9.25 17.70
CA GLY A 116 -12.42 -9.62 16.61
C GLY A 116 -11.97 -8.41 15.81
N LEU A 117 -12.91 -7.54 15.42
CA LEU A 117 -12.64 -6.28 14.71
C LEU A 117 -11.60 -5.46 15.47
N ARG A 118 -11.88 -5.15 16.74
CA ARG A 118 -11.00 -4.31 17.58
C ARG A 118 -9.61 -4.91 17.72
N ARG A 119 -9.52 -6.21 18.04
CA ARG A 119 -8.25 -6.91 18.23
C ARG A 119 -7.38 -6.81 16.97
N TRP A 120 -7.93 -7.18 15.82
CA TRP A 120 -7.19 -7.22 14.57
C TRP A 120 -6.86 -5.83 14.03
N LEU A 121 -7.73 -4.85 14.26
CA LEU A 121 -7.47 -3.44 13.94
C LEU A 121 -6.24 -2.92 14.70
N TYR A 122 -6.14 -3.18 16.01
CA TYR A 122 -4.99 -2.78 16.82
C TYR A 122 -3.71 -3.54 16.46
N VAL A 123 -3.81 -4.85 16.21
CA VAL A 123 -2.66 -5.66 15.76
C VAL A 123 -2.13 -5.16 14.42
N GLY A 124 -3.01 -4.89 13.44
CA GLY A 124 -2.61 -4.37 12.13
C GLY A 124 -1.91 -3.02 12.19
N GLY A 125 -2.46 -2.08 12.98
CA GLY A 125 -1.83 -0.77 13.22
C GLY A 125 -0.48 -0.90 13.95
N GLY A 126 -0.40 -1.75 14.98
CA GLY A 126 0.82 -2.00 15.74
C GLY A 126 1.94 -2.60 14.89
N LEU A 127 1.62 -3.62 14.07
CA LEU A 127 2.58 -4.22 13.13
C LEU A 127 3.06 -3.20 12.08
N THR A 128 2.17 -2.33 11.61
CA THR A 128 2.55 -1.25 10.70
C THR A 128 3.50 -0.25 11.36
N GLY A 129 3.24 0.13 12.62
CA GLY A 129 4.17 0.96 13.40
C GLY A 129 5.52 0.28 13.60
N ALA A 130 5.52 -1.03 13.90
CA ALA A 130 6.74 -1.83 14.00
C ALA A 130 7.51 -1.85 12.67
N PHE A 131 6.83 -1.91 11.54
CA PHE A 131 7.47 -1.83 10.22
C PHE A 131 8.21 -0.51 10.01
N VAL A 132 7.56 0.61 10.35
CA VAL A 132 8.17 1.95 10.22
C VAL A 132 9.41 2.06 11.11
N VAL A 133 9.33 1.58 12.36
CA VAL A 133 10.50 1.55 13.27
C VAL A 133 11.59 0.65 12.71
N GLY A 134 11.26 -0.55 12.23
CA GLY A 134 12.20 -1.47 11.59
C GLY A 134 12.91 -0.82 10.40
N GLN A 135 12.20 -0.04 9.60
CA GLN A 135 12.78 0.65 8.46
C GLN A 135 13.76 1.76 8.87
N ILE A 136 13.45 2.49 9.94
CA ILE A 136 14.38 3.47 10.53
C ILE A 136 15.65 2.77 11.03
N LEU A 137 15.53 1.60 11.65
CA LEU A 137 16.69 0.83 12.10
C LEU A 137 17.54 0.36 10.92
N VAL A 138 16.94 -0.15 9.85
CA VAL A 138 17.65 -0.50 8.61
C VAL A 138 18.43 0.70 8.06
N TRP A 139 17.81 1.87 8.00
CA TRP A 139 18.46 3.10 7.55
C TRP A 139 19.66 3.50 8.41
N ARG A 140 19.54 3.32 9.74
CA ARG A 140 20.62 3.60 10.70
C ARG A 140 21.78 2.62 10.54
N ASP A 141 21.48 1.33 10.40
CA ASP A 141 22.50 0.29 10.23
C ASP A 141 23.29 0.50 8.93
N LEU A 142 22.60 0.81 7.83
CA LEU A 142 23.26 1.13 6.55
C LEU A 142 24.13 2.38 6.64
N ASN A 143 23.64 3.44 7.29
CA ASN A 143 24.43 4.65 7.51
C ASN A 143 25.67 4.39 8.40
N ALA A 144 25.54 3.55 9.43
CA ALA A 144 26.65 3.16 10.28
C ALA A 144 27.70 2.31 9.54
N GLY A 145 27.26 1.52 8.56
CA GLY A 145 28.12 0.78 7.63
C GLY A 145 28.76 1.62 6.52
N GLY A 146 28.55 2.94 6.51
CA GLY A 146 29.12 3.85 5.50
C GLY A 146 28.31 3.96 4.20
N TYR A 147 27.13 3.33 4.12
CA TYR A 147 26.23 3.38 2.96
C TYR A 147 25.32 4.60 3.03
N TYR A 148 25.91 5.80 3.00
CA TYR A 148 25.14 7.05 3.03
C TYR A 148 24.36 7.27 1.74
N MET A 149 23.27 8.03 1.84
CA MET A 149 22.45 8.47 0.70
C MET A 149 23.27 9.22 -0.36
N THR A 150 24.32 9.94 0.05
CA THR A 150 25.20 10.72 -0.85
C THR A 150 26.39 9.93 -1.39
N ALA A 151 26.61 8.70 -0.91
CA ALA A 151 27.81 7.94 -1.25
C ALA A 151 27.77 7.41 -2.69
N ASN A 152 26.61 6.92 -3.14
CA ASN A 152 26.41 6.47 -4.51
C ASN A 152 24.93 6.64 -4.94
N PRO A 153 24.64 6.58 -6.25
CA PRO A 153 23.28 6.70 -6.76
C PRO A 153 22.33 5.59 -6.28
N ALA A 154 22.83 4.36 -6.12
CA ALA A 154 22.01 3.22 -5.70
C ALA A 154 21.43 3.41 -4.29
N ASN A 155 22.25 3.87 -3.35
CA ASN A 155 21.88 4.27 -2.00
C ASN A 155 20.84 5.39 -2.06
N ALA A 156 21.08 6.42 -2.87
CA ALA A 156 20.14 7.54 -3.01
C ALA A 156 18.73 7.06 -3.41
N PHE A 157 18.63 6.18 -4.41
CA PHE A 157 17.35 5.60 -4.81
C PHE A 157 16.75 4.68 -3.75
N PHE A 158 17.55 3.85 -3.08
CA PHE A 158 17.07 3.02 -1.98
C PHE A 158 16.42 3.85 -0.88
N TYR A 159 17.13 4.86 -0.37
CA TYR A 159 16.60 5.75 0.67
C TYR A 159 15.37 6.51 0.17
N PHE A 160 15.38 7.01 -1.07
CA PHE A 160 14.24 7.72 -1.65
C PHE A 160 12.99 6.83 -1.77
N LEU A 161 13.09 5.67 -2.42
CA LEU A 161 11.95 4.77 -2.66
C LEU A 161 11.39 4.20 -1.35
N THR A 162 12.27 3.79 -0.43
CA THR A 162 11.83 3.25 0.86
C THR A 162 11.25 4.34 1.77
N SER A 163 11.78 5.56 1.73
CA SER A 163 11.22 6.70 2.49
C SER A 163 9.86 7.10 1.93
N LEU A 164 9.71 7.13 0.61
CA LEU A 164 8.44 7.40 -0.04
C LEU A 164 7.39 6.36 0.37
N HIS A 165 7.76 5.09 0.40
CA HIS A 165 6.89 4.01 0.87
C HIS A 165 6.52 4.16 2.35
N ALA A 166 7.50 4.43 3.22
CA ALA A 166 7.26 4.67 4.64
C ALA A 166 6.34 5.87 4.88
N LEU A 167 6.47 6.94 4.09
CA LEU A 167 5.60 8.11 4.16
C LEU A 167 4.14 7.76 3.82
N HIS A 168 3.92 6.91 2.83
CA HIS A 168 2.57 6.42 2.51
C HIS A 168 2.00 5.55 3.65
N LEU A 169 2.80 4.69 4.27
CA LEU A 169 2.37 3.94 5.46
C LEU A 169 2.02 4.86 6.63
N LEU A 170 2.80 5.92 6.87
CA LEU A 170 2.48 6.94 7.87
C LEU A 170 1.16 7.66 7.55
N GLY A 171 0.93 8.01 6.28
CA GLY A 171 -0.36 8.56 5.82
C GLY A 171 -1.52 7.57 6.04
N GLY A 172 -1.30 6.28 5.79
CA GLY A 172 -2.22 5.21 6.12
C GLY A 172 -2.55 5.17 7.60
N LEU A 173 -1.54 5.23 8.47
CA LEU A 173 -1.72 5.23 9.93
C LEU A 173 -2.60 6.40 10.39
N VAL A 174 -2.55 7.55 9.73
CA VAL A 174 -3.50 8.66 9.98
C VAL A 174 -4.93 8.28 9.65
N ALA A 175 -5.17 7.60 8.53
CA ALA A 175 -6.50 7.09 8.20
C ALA A 175 -6.96 6.01 9.20
N TRP A 176 -6.07 5.11 9.60
CA TRP A 176 -6.34 4.09 10.62
C TRP A 176 -6.68 4.72 11.98
N MET A 177 -5.98 5.78 12.41
CA MET A 177 -6.31 6.51 13.64
C MET A 177 -7.72 7.09 13.62
N ARG A 178 -8.24 7.50 12.45
CA ARG A 178 -9.64 7.96 12.32
C ARG A 178 -10.64 6.82 12.52
N VAL A 179 -10.32 5.62 12.03
CA VAL A 179 -11.15 4.42 12.24
C VAL A 179 -11.12 4.01 13.72
N VAL A 180 -9.95 4.02 14.34
CA VAL A 180 -9.79 3.77 15.79
C VAL A 180 -10.52 4.80 16.64
N LYS A 181 -10.55 6.07 16.22
CA LYS A 181 -11.32 7.09 16.93
C LYS A 181 -12.82 6.77 16.90
N ARG A 182 -13.37 6.41 15.74
CA ARG A 182 -14.78 5.99 15.61
C ARG A 182 -15.10 4.78 16.47
N GLU A 183 -14.18 3.83 16.55
CA GLU A 183 -14.28 2.67 17.45
C GLU A 183 -14.42 3.10 18.91
N ARG A 184 -13.54 4.00 19.37
CA ARG A 184 -13.56 4.54 20.74
C ARG A 184 -14.80 5.38 21.05
N ASP A 185 -15.35 6.04 20.03
CA ASP A 185 -16.62 6.77 20.12
C ASP A 185 -17.84 5.83 20.17
N GLY A 186 -17.64 4.51 20.13
CA GLY A 186 -18.68 3.49 20.29
C GLY A 186 -19.42 3.11 19.02
N ALA A 187 -18.84 3.37 17.83
CA ALA A 187 -19.46 2.98 16.57
C ALA A 187 -19.66 1.45 16.45
N SER A 188 -20.79 1.03 15.89
CA SER A 188 -21.07 -0.38 15.63
C SER A 188 -20.11 -0.94 14.56
N PRO A 189 -19.86 -2.27 14.56
CA PRO A 189 -19.04 -2.92 13.54
C PRO A 189 -19.55 -2.65 12.11
N GLU A 190 -20.88 -2.61 11.93
CA GLU A 190 -21.53 -2.27 10.66
C GLU A 190 -21.16 -0.86 10.18
N ALA A 191 -21.25 0.15 11.06
CA ALA A 191 -20.89 1.53 10.73
C ALA A 191 -19.38 1.71 10.43
N MET A 192 -18.55 0.82 10.97
CA MET A 192 -17.10 0.81 10.74
C MET A 192 -16.69 -0.01 9.52
N CYS A 193 -17.53 -0.92 9.03
CA CYS A 193 -17.19 -1.91 8.02
C CYS A 193 -16.59 -1.29 6.76
N SER A 194 -17.23 -0.23 6.23
CA SER A 194 -16.73 0.50 5.06
C SER A 194 -15.36 1.17 5.33
N GLY A 195 -15.17 1.78 6.50
CA GLY A 195 -13.89 2.41 6.85
C GLY A 195 -12.74 1.39 6.95
N VAL A 196 -13.01 0.22 7.54
CA VAL A 196 -12.05 -0.88 7.67
C VAL A 196 -11.77 -1.52 6.31
N GLU A 197 -12.77 -1.64 5.44
CA GLU A 197 -12.61 -2.11 4.06
C GLU A 197 -11.61 -1.23 3.29
N LEU A 198 -11.84 0.09 3.28
CA LEU A 198 -10.97 1.03 2.59
C LEU A 198 -9.53 0.99 3.14
N CYS A 199 -9.40 0.89 4.47
CA CYS A 199 -8.10 0.70 5.13
C CYS A 199 -7.41 -0.58 4.65
N THR A 200 -8.15 -1.68 4.55
CA THR A 200 -7.64 -2.98 4.12
C THR A 200 -7.16 -2.95 2.67
N ILE A 201 -7.94 -2.37 1.75
CA ILE A 201 -7.56 -2.20 0.35
C ILE A 201 -6.26 -1.37 0.24
N TYR A 202 -6.17 -0.27 0.99
CA TYR A 202 -4.98 0.58 0.99
C TYR A 202 -3.72 -0.14 1.49
N TRP A 203 -3.85 -0.96 2.54
CA TRP A 203 -2.72 -1.72 3.06
C TRP A 203 -2.25 -2.84 2.13
N HIS A 204 -3.17 -3.54 1.47
CA HIS A 204 -2.82 -4.52 0.44
C HIS A 204 -2.09 -3.88 -0.73
N TYR A 205 -2.55 -2.70 -1.17
CA TYR A 205 -1.84 -1.92 -2.19
C TYR A 205 -0.41 -1.61 -1.76
N LEU A 206 -0.21 -1.13 -0.54
CA LEU A 206 1.13 -0.84 -0.02
C LEU A 206 1.99 -2.10 0.07
N LEU A 207 1.43 -3.23 0.49
CA LEU A 207 2.17 -4.50 0.52
C LEU A 207 2.63 -4.93 -0.88
N VAL A 208 1.78 -4.77 -1.91
CA VAL A 208 2.14 -5.08 -3.30
C VAL A 208 3.27 -4.19 -3.78
N ILE A 209 3.19 -2.87 -3.54
CA ILE A 209 4.27 -1.93 -3.87
C ILE A 209 5.55 -2.31 -3.12
N TRP A 210 5.45 -2.66 -1.84
CA TRP A 210 6.61 -3.10 -1.07
C TRP A 210 7.27 -4.34 -1.66
N PHE A 211 6.51 -5.34 -2.10
CA PHE A 211 7.10 -6.52 -2.75
C PHE A 211 7.81 -6.19 -4.05
N ILE A 212 7.28 -5.26 -4.84
CA ILE A 212 7.95 -4.75 -6.04
C ILE A 212 9.28 -4.09 -5.67
N LEU A 213 9.27 -3.20 -4.68
CA LEU A 213 10.49 -2.53 -4.21
C LEU A 213 11.48 -3.54 -3.64
N PHE A 214 11.02 -4.48 -2.83
CA PHE A 214 11.85 -5.52 -2.22
C PHE A 214 12.49 -6.43 -3.27
N ALA A 215 11.74 -6.85 -4.29
CA ALA A 215 12.29 -7.62 -5.41
C ALA A 215 13.34 -6.82 -6.17
N LEU A 216 13.05 -5.56 -6.49
CA LEU A 216 13.98 -4.66 -7.17
C LEU A 216 15.29 -4.50 -6.39
N LEU A 217 15.23 -4.39 -5.06
CA LEU A 217 16.41 -4.28 -4.19
C LEU A 217 17.21 -5.58 -4.04
N LEU A 218 16.57 -6.74 -4.18
CA LEU A 218 17.28 -8.04 -4.11
C LEU A 218 17.94 -8.41 -5.43
N THR A 219 17.43 -7.93 -6.55
CA THR A 219 17.92 -8.28 -7.90
C THR A 219 19.09 -7.43 -8.39
N THR A 220 19.49 -6.42 -7.63
CA THR A 220 20.52 -5.43 -8.00
C THR A 220 21.66 -5.41 -7.02
#